data_AF-A0A5K1G7S7-F1
#
_entry.id   AF-A0A5K1G7S7-F1
#
_cell.length_a   1.000
_cell.length_b   1.000
_cell.length_c   1.000
_cell.angle_alpha   90.00
_cell.angle_beta   90.00
_cell.angle_gamma   90.00
#
_symmetry.space_group_name_H-M   'P 1'
#
loop_
_entity.id
_entity.type
_entity.pdbx_description
1 polymer ?
#
loop_
_entity_poly.entity_id
_entity_poly.type
_entity_poly.pdbx_seq_one_letter_code
_entity_poly.pdbx_strand_id
1 'polypeptide(L)' 'ILMTALSKVNLKQNEEGQWYVDSGAATHVTGDV' A
#
# COMPACT_ATOMS: atom_id res chain seq x y z
N ILE A 1 -3.91 18.43 -3.12
CA ILE A 1 -2.98 17.56 -2.37
C ILE A 1 -3.61 16.20 -2.07
N LEU A 2 -4.81 16.12 -1.46
CA LEU A 2 -5.48 14.84 -1.17
C LEU A 2 -5.79 13.99 -2.43
N MET A 3 -6.33 14.58 -3.50
CA MET A 3 -6.59 13.86 -4.76
C MET A 3 -5.30 13.32 -5.40
N THR A 4 -4.21 14.07 -5.32
CA THR A 4 -2.89 13.68 -5.83
C THR A 4 -2.28 12.53 -5.01
N ALA A 5 -2.51 12.53 -3.70
CA ALA A 5 -2.03 11.48 -2.80
C ALA A 5 -2.79 10.15 -3.04
N LEU A 6 -4.10 10.21 -3.26
CA LEU A 6 -4.91 9.01 -3.56
C LEU A 6 -4.51 8.37 -4.90
N SER A 7 -4.11 9.17 -5.89
CA SER A 7 -3.60 8.68 -7.18
C SER A 7 -2.33 7.83 -7.07
N LYS A 8 -1.62 7.89 -5.94
CA LYS A 8 -0.39 7.12 -5.70
C LYS A 8 -0.62 5.87 -4.83
N VAL A 9 -1.85 5.63 -4.39
CA VAL A 9 -2.21 4.46 -3.59
C VAL A 9 -2.43 3.29 -4.55
N ASN A 10 -1.62 2.25 -4.42
CA ASN A 10 -1.86 1.01 -5.16
C ASN A 10 -2.94 0.24 -4.40
N LEU A 11 -4.11 0.06 -5.02
CA LEU A 11 -5.19 -0.77 -4.49
C LEU A 11 -5.14 -2.13 -5.17
N LYS A 12 -5.17 -3.20 -4.38
CA LYS A 12 -5.19 -4.57 -4.89
C LYS A 12 -6.46 -5.27 -4.41
N GLN A 13 -7.04 -6.07 -5.30
CA GLN A 13 -8.24 -6.86 -5.01
C GLN A 13 -7.80 -8.30 -4.70
N ASN A 14 -8.33 -8.90 -3.64
CA ASN A 14 -8.14 -10.33 -3.36
C ASN A 14 -9.13 -11.18 -4.17
N GLU A 15 -8.98 -12.51 -4.10
CA GLU A 15 -9.83 -13.48 -4.81
C GLU A 15 -11.30 -13.44 -4.35
N GLU A 16 -11.54 -12.90 -3.16
CA GLU A 16 -12.87 -12.69 -2.58
C GLU A 16 -13.49 -11.33 -2.95
N GLY A 17 -12.77 -10.53 -3.75
CA GLY A 17 -13.22 -9.24 -4.23
C GLY A 17 -13.07 -8.07 -3.25
N GLN A 18 -12.36 -8.27 -2.14
CA GLN A 18 -12.06 -7.23 -1.16
C GLN A 18 -10.85 -6.40 -1.62
N TRP A 19 -10.99 -5.08 -1.48
CA TRP A 19 -9.95 -4.13 -1.82
C TRP A 19 -9.08 -3.82 -0.60
N TYR A 20 -7.77 -3.88 -0.78
CA TYR A 20 -6.81 -3.44 0.21
C TYR A 20 -5.81 -2.45 -0.41
N VAL A 21 -5.30 -1.58 0.45
CA VAL A 21 -4.21 -0.68 0.11
C VAL A 21 -2.92 -1.49 0.13
N ASP A 22 -2.37 -1.75 -1.06
CA ASP A 22 -0.99 -2.18 -1.25
C ASP A 22 -0.08 -0.98 -1.00
N SER A 23 0.07 -0.67 0.28
CA SER A 23 1.16 0.16 0.75
C SER A 23 2.40 -0.74 0.66
N GLY A 24 3.05 -0.76 -0.50
CA GLY A 24 4.32 -1.48 -0.73
C GLY A 24 5.47 -1.11 0.23
N ALA A 25 5.17 -0.36 1.29
CA ALA A 25 5.92 -0.33 2.54
C ALA A 25 5.88 -1.69 3.24
N ALA A 26 6.50 -2.70 2.63
CA ALA A 26 7.32 -3.62 3.40
C ALA A 26 8.48 -2.80 3.98
N THR A 27 8.18 -2.04 5.04
CA THR A 27 9.19 -1.49 5.95
C THR A 27 9.74 -2.70 6.71
N HIS A 28 10.53 -3.51 6.02
CA HIS A 28 11.65 -4.19 6.66
C HIS A 28 12.64 -3.07 6.97
N VAL A 29 12.33 -2.31 8.02
CA VAL A 29 13.39 -1.74 8.84
C VAL A 29 13.90 -2.92 9.64
N THR A 30 14.68 -3.77 8.97
CA THR A 30 15.72 -4.51 9.67
C THR A 30 16.63 -3.40 10.18
N GLY A 31 16.42 -3.00 11.43
CA GLY A 31 17.41 -2.26 12.17
C GLY A 31 18.61 -3.16 12.33
N ASP A 32 19.48 -3.15 11.33
CA ASP A 32 20.85 -3.64 11.48
C ASP A 32 21.55 -2.67 12.45
N VAL A 33 21.66 -3.17 13.68
CA VAL A 33 22.72 -3.01 14.71
C VAL A 33 23.62 -1.79 14.65
#